data_AF-A0A956TE46-F1
#
_entry.id   AF-A0A956TE46-F1
#
_cell.length_a   1.000
_cell.length_b   1.000
_cell.length_c   1.000
_cell.angle_alpha   90.00
_cell.angle_beta   90.00
_cell.angle_gamma   90.00
#
_symmetry.space_group_name_H-M   'P 1'
#
loop_
_entity.id
_entity.type
_entity.pdbx_description
1 polymer ?
#
loop_
_entity_poly.entity_id
_entity_poly.type
_entity_poly.pdbx_seq_one_letter_code
_entity_poly.pdbx_strand_id
1 'polypeptide(L)'
;MTACKSNLKNIGVAMEMYSDDWDGQFPDDLSKLTPKYLKTIPTCPSAGRDTYTDSLRPGPEGYTVCCQGKNHEGAGLHQPNFPTYDNVKGLTERP
;
A
#
# COMPACT_ATOMS: atom_id res chain seq x y z
N MET A 1 1.50 14.10 5.03
CA MET A 1 1.91 12.73 4.64
C MET A 1 1.54 11.65 5.67
N THR A 2 1.35 11.98 6.96
CA THR A 2 1.07 11.01 8.05
C THR A 2 -0.02 9.99 7.73
N ALA A 3 -1.22 10.44 7.32
CA ALA A 3 -2.32 9.53 7.02
C ALA A 3 -2.05 8.60 5.82
N CYS A 4 -1.33 9.06 4.79
CA CYS A 4 -0.93 8.19 3.68
C CYS A 4 0.01 7.06 4.13
N LYS A 5 0.89 7.32 5.09
CA LYS A 5 1.75 6.29 5.69
C LYS A 5 0.93 5.29 6.49
N SER A 6 -0.04 5.76 7.27
CA SER A 6 -0.95 4.89 8.01
C SER A 6 -1.78 4.00 7.08
N ASN A 7 -2.24 4.52 5.95
CA ASN A 7 -2.93 3.74 4.93
C ASN A 7 -2.06 2.58 4.42
N LEU A 8 -0.80 2.84 4.07
CA LEU A 8 0.13 1.79 3.63
C LEU A 8 0.38 0.73 4.71
N LYS A 9 0.54 1.14 5.97
CA LYS A 9 0.68 0.20 7.10
C LYS A 9 -0.56 -0.67 7.28
N ASN A 10 -1.76 -0.07 7.19
CA ASN A 10 -3.01 -0.81 7.30
C ASN A 10 -3.19 -1.80 6.15
N ILE A 11 -2.83 -1.40 4.92
CA ILE A 11 -2.78 -2.33 3.77
C ILE A 11 -1.78 -3.44 4.06
N GLY A 12 -0.59 -3.13 4.59
CA GLY A 12 0.43 -4.11 4.93
C GLY A 12 -0.06 -5.18 5.92
N VAL A 13 -0.67 -4.75 7.01
CA VAL A 13 -1.29 -5.66 8.00
C VAL A 13 -2.38 -6.52 7.37
N ALA A 14 -3.21 -5.95 6.49
CA ALA A 14 -4.24 -6.72 5.81
C ALA A 14 -3.67 -7.75 4.83
N MET A 15 -2.55 -7.44 4.16
CA MET A 15 -1.82 -8.39 3.31
C MET A 15 -1.23 -9.53 4.14
N GLU A 16 -0.70 -9.24 5.33
CA GLU A 16 -0.21 -10.25 6.27
C GLU A 16 -1.34 -11.17 6.74
N MET A 17 -2.47 -10.61 7.17
CA MET A 17 -3.65 -11.39 7.56
C MET A 17 -4.19 -12.26 6.41
N TYR A 18 -4.17 -11.75 5.17
CA TYR A 18 -4.51 -12.55 4.01
C TYR A 18 -3.52 -13.71 3.84
N SER A 19 -2.22 -13.43 3.95
CA SER A 19 -1.16 -14.42 3.80
C SER A 19 -1.30 -15.57 4.81
N ASP A 20 -1.58 -15.25 6.07
CA ASP A 20 -1.82 -16.24 7.13
C ASP A 20 -2.98 -17.19 6.81
N ASP A 21 -4.04 -16.67 6.18
CA ASP A 21 -5.22 -17.46 5.79
C ASP A 21 -5.03 -18.25 4.48
N TRP A 22 -4.00 -17.94 3.69
CA TRP A 22 -3.79 -18.46 2.32
C TRP A 22 -2.41 -19.11 2.14
N ASP A 23 -1.92 -19.80 3.18
CA ASP A 23 -0.67 -20.57 3.17
C ASP A 23 0.56 -19.75 2.75
N GLY A 24 0.66 -18.51 3.21
CA GLY A 24 1.79 -17.62 2.93
C GLY A 24 1.68 -16.86 1.59
N GLN A 25 0.56 -17.00 0.86
CA GLN A 25 0.37 -16.32 -0.43
C GLN A 25 -0.22 -14.92 -0.27
N PHE A 26 0.33 -13.97 -1.02
CA PHE A 26 -0.23 -12.61 -1.10
C PHE A 26 -1.23 -12.49 -2.27
N PRO A 27 -2.24 -11.61 -2.15
CA PRO A 27 -3.17 -11.37 -3.24
C PRO A 27 -2.48 -10.59 -4.38
N ASP A 28 -2.97 -10.83 -5.60
CA ASP A 28 -2.61 -10.12 -6.83
C ASP A 28 -3.44 -8.84 -7.04
N ASP A 29 -4.50 -8.64 -6.26
CA ASP A 29 -5.42 -7.50 -6.33
C ASP A 29 -5.85 -7.08 -4.91
N LEU A 30 -5.76 -5.78 -4.59
CA LEU A 30 -6.14 -5.27 -3.26
C LEU A 30 -7.62 -5.45 -2.95
N SER A 31 -8.51 -5.55 -3.94
CA SER A 31 -9.94 -5.80 -3.73
C SER A 31 -10.21 -7.08 -2.92
N LYS A 32 -9.31 -8.08 -3.01
CA LYS A 32 -9.37 -9.33 -2.22
C LYS A 32 -9.18 -9.11 -0.72
N LEU A 33 -8.65 -7.96 -0.30
CA LEU A 33 -8.54 -7.59 1.11
C LEU A 33 -9.90 -7.16 1.69
N THR A 34 -10.85 -6.74 0.85
CA THR A 34 -12.14 -6.23 1.30
C THR A 34 -13.26 -7.26 1.15
N PRO A 35 -14.27 -7.26 2.06
CA PRO A 35 -14.38 -6.46 3.28
C PRO A 35 -13.70 -7.12 4.51
N LYS A 36 -13.10 -8.30 4.35
CA LYS A 36 -12.67 -9.16 5.47
C LYS A 36 -11.46 -8.59 6.23
N TYR A 37 -10.41 -8.18 5.52
CA TYR A 37 -9.12 -7.74 6.09
C TYR A 37 -9.02 -6.21 6.15
N LEU A 38 -9.67 -5.52 5.20
CA LEU A 38 -9.92 -4.09 5.22
C LEU A 38 -11.41 -3.83 5.01
N LYS A 39 -11.97 -2.86 5.73
CA LYS A 39 -13.36 -2.42 5.49
C LYS A 39 -13.54 -1.87 4.07
N THR A 40 -12.59 -1.05 3.63
CA THR A 40 -12.51 -0.44 2.30
C THR A 40 -11.05 -0.21 1.95
N ILE A 41 -10.72 -0.14 0.66
CA ILE A 41 -9.40 0.36 0.24
C ILE A 41 -9.32 1.86 0.55
N PRO A 42 -8.27 2.32 1.24
CA PRO A 42 -8.17 3.72 1.64
C PRO A 42 -7.89 4.62 0.43
N THR A 43 -8.26 5.90 0.54
CA THR A 43 -7.84 6.93 -0.41
C THR A 43 -6.61 7.65 0.11
N CYS A 44 -5.72 8.07 -0.80
CA CYS A 44 -4.63 8.96 -0.44
C CYS A 44 -5.22 10.35 -0.10
N PRO A 45 -5.02 10.89 1.11
CA PRO A 45 -5.61 12.17 1.50
C PRO A 45 -5.13 13.36 0.67
N SER A 46 -3.93 13.26 0.09
CA SER A 46 -3.39 14.31 -0.78
C SER A 46 -3.89 14.21 -2.22
N ALA A 47 -4.24 13.00 -2.69
CA ALA A 47 -4.76 12.79 -4.03
C ALA A 47 -6.29 12.86 -4.10
N GLY A 48 -6.98 12.66 -2.97
CA GLY A 48 -8.44 12.57 -2.90
C GLY A 48 -9.02 11.29 -3.53
N ARG A 49 -8.18 10.31 -3.88
CA ARG A 49 -8.57 9.08 -4.57
C ARG A 49 -7.73 7.90 -4.13
N ASP A 50 -8.13 6.69 -4.51
CA ASP A 50 -7.29 5.51 -4.41
C ASP A 50 -6.06 5.67 -5.33
N THR A 51 -4.88 5.49 -4.73
CA THR A 51 -3.57 5.51 -5.40
C THR A 51 -2.79 4.23 -5.15
N TYR A 52 -3.39 3.25 -4.47
CA TYR A 52 -2.73 2.05 -3.95
C TYR A 52 -3.05 0.82 -4.81
N THR A 53 -4.30 0.65 -5.24
CA THR A 53 -4.74 -0.54 -6.00
C THR A 53 -3.92 -0.74 -7.27
N ASP A 54 -3.85 0.26 -8.15
CA ASP A 54 -3.08 0.19 -9.40
C ASP A 54 -1.56 0.15 -9.18
N SER A 55 -1.12 0.43 -7.95
CA SER A 55 0.28 0.46 -7.56
C SER A 55 0.80 -0.90 -7.10
N LEU A 56 -0.08 -1.85 -6.80
CA LEU A 56 0.29 -3.18 -6.30
C LEU A 56 1.16 -3.89 -7.35
N ARG A 57 2.32 -4.37 -6.91
CA ARG A 57 3.24 -5.17 -7.70
C ARG A 57 3.53 -6.46 -6.92
N PRO A 58 2.82 -7.56 -7.22
CA PRO A 58 3.14 -8.87 -6.66
C PRO A 58 4.50 -9.34 -7.16
N GLY A 59 5.20 -10.12 -6.34
CA GLY A 59 6.46 -10.78 -6.68
C GLY A 59 6.50 -12.21 -6.13
N PRO A 60 7.51 -13.02 -6.51
CA PRO A 60 7.58 -14.43 -6.10
C PRO A 60 7.59 -14.66 -4.59
N GLU A 61 8.12 -13.72 -3.82
CA GLU A 61 8.30 -13.83 -2.36
C GLU A 61 7.61 -12.69 -1.60
N GLY A 62 6.70 -11.94 -2.25
CA GLY A 62 6.17 -10.74 -1.62
C GLY A 62 5.37 -9.82 -2.52
N TYR A 63 5.30 -8.56 -2.10
CA TYR A 63 4.63 -7.50 -2.83
C TYR A 63 5.23 -6.14 -2.52
N THR A 64 5.03 -5.21 -3.44
CA THR A 64 5.24 -3.78 -3.20
C THR A 64 3.94 -3.03 -3.49
N VAL A 65 3.61 -2.06 -2.65
CA VAL A 65 2.49 -1.12 -2.84
C VAL A 65 2.99 0.29 -2.53
N CYS A 66 2.46 1.31 -3.19
CA CYS A 66 2.89 2.68 -2.96
C CYS A 66 1.77 3.70 -3.11
N CYS A 67 2.03 4.95 -2.71
CA CYS A 67 1.22 6.07 -3.13
C CYS A 67 1.59 6.45 -4.58
N GLN A 68 0.87 5.92 -5.57
CA GLN A 68 1.22 6.11 -6.98
C GLN A 68 1.10 7.56 -7.45
N GLY A 69 2.11 8.05 -8.16
CA GLY A 69 2.19 9.42 -8.69
C GLY A 69 2.90 10.40 -7.77
N LYS A 70 2.73 11.71 -8.02
CA LYS A 70 3.40 12.81 -7.30
C LYS A 70 2.45 13.53 -6.34
N ASN A 71 1.85 12.81 -5.40
CA ASN A 71 0.80 13.37 -4.53
C ASN A 71 1.35 14.13 -3.30
N HIS A 72 2.66 14.17 -3.10
CA HIS A 72 3.28 14.65 -1.87
C HIS A 72 4.34 15.74 -2.09
N GLU A 73 4.27 16.47 -3.22
CA GLU A 73 5.17 17.59 -3.50
C GLU A 73 5.09 18.68 -2.41
N GLY A 74 3.88 18.97 -1.90
CA GLY A 74 3.68 19.89 -0.78
C GLY A 74 4.32 19.44 0.55
N ALA A 75 4.77 18.19 0.65
CA ALA A 75 5.54 17.66 1.78
C ALA A 75 7.05 17.56 1.48
N GLY A 76 7.52 18.18 0.39
CA GLY A 76 8.92 18.15 -0.05
C GLY A 76 9.34 16.83 -0.71
N LEU A 77 8.38 16.02 -1.17
CA LEU A 77 8.64 14.77 -1.88
C LEU A 77 8.37 14.95 -3.37
N HIS A 78 9.43 15.26 -4.11
CA HIS A 78 9.36 15.56 -5.56
C HIS A 78 9.36 14.29 -6.44
N GLN A 79 9.72 13.15 -5.86
CA GLN A 79 9.80 11.88 -6.57
C GLN A 79 8.42 11.20 -6.58
N PRO A 80 8.01 10.58 -7.71
CA PRO A 80 6.75 9.86 -7.79
C PRO A 80 6.83 8.54 -7.03
N ASN A 81 5.67 7.95 -6.73
CA ASN A 81 5.52 6.60 -6.21
C ASN A 81 6.13 6.41 -4.80
N PHE A 82 6.15 7.48 -4.00
CA PHE A 82 6.50 7.43 -2.59
C PHE A 82 5.36 8.05 -1.75
N PRO A 83 5.14 7.61 -0.50
CA PRO A 83 5.83 6.50 0.17
C PRO A 83 5.49 5.12 -0.44
N THR A 84 6.36 4.14 -0.22
CA THR A 84 6.20 2.73 -0.62
C THR A 84 6.12 1.84 0.62
N TYR A 85 5.59 0.63 0.46
CA TYR A 85 5.55 -0.42 1.47
C TYR A 85 5.78 -1.77 0.80
N ASP A 86 6.58 -2.62 1.43
CA ASP A 86 6.77 -4.02 1.03
C ASP A 86 6.78 -4.93 2.27
N ASN A 87 6.60 -6.24 2.07
CA ASN A 87 6.53 -7.23 3.16
C ASN A 87 7.88 -7.52 3.84
N VAL A 88 8.99 -6.94 3.38
CA VAL A 88 10.35 -7.22 3.89
C VAL A 88 10.90 -6.04 4.70
N LYS A 89 10.89 -4.84 4.12
CA LYS A 89 11.37 -3.59 4.71
C LYS A 89 10.27 -2.82 5.41
N GLY A 90 8.99 -3.08 5.08
CA GLY A 90 7.88 -2.27 5.53
C GLY A 90 7.86 -0.89 4.86
N LEU A 91 7.51 0.14 5.62
CA LEU A 91 7.33 1.50 5.09
C LEU A 91 8.65 2.16 4.71
N THR A 92 8.81 2.52 3.43
CA THR A 92 9.87 3.39 2.94
C THR A 92 9.29 4.76 2.56
N GLU A 93 9.63 5.79 3.33
CA GLU A 93 9.00 7.11 3.19
C GLU A 93 9.54 7.93 2.02
N ARG A 94 10.82 7.71 1.71
CA ARG A 94 11.61 8.45 0.75
C ARG A 94 12.58 7.46 0.08
N PRO A 95 13.03 7.76 -1.15
CA PRO A 95 13.98 6.94 -1.88
C PRO A 95 15.31 6.74 -1.16
#